data_AF-A0A3S3FBB8-F1
#
_entry.id   AF-A0A3S3FBB8-F1
#
_cell.length_a   1.000
_cell.length_b   1.000
_cell.length_c   1.000
_cell.angle_alpha   90.00
_cell.angle_beta   90.00
_cell.angle_gamma   90.00
#
_symmetry.space_group_name_H-M   'P 1'
#
loop_
_entity.id
_entity.type
_entity.pdbx_description
1 polymer ?
#
loop_
_entity_poly.entity_id
_entity_poly.type
_entity_poly.pdbx_seq_one_letter_code
_entity_poly.pdbx_strand_id
1 'polypeptide(L)'
;MEAESEPWVLATGIPFDDLKGYRLEECVYWILDGLGAKDLEWRVGGVGGGTADGGRDIEAAFYLPDDAGRMERHQWWIECKGRGATVEKEAVVNACNNVTAYPEVERLIIATNSRFSNPTIQWVRDWQASHPQQVIVLWDRAELERMLSRQPSTVLRLFQGGLSLAGKLEAIRERYFNLMEYSSIDQLRAIWAVRDTLDIGPMERIALVANEFAHGDIDERPWCGGDDVHAASGALTMALFNFIYLFSKWTKTGGDEEPFVAMVAYLLSASLRHLDATEVVNLIEVALRAAPDQPMSQENMDYFLGPILDRLNTDLTLVCSADCPRFSRDDSLKGWQEDDPFRRYWSRYGRRGTARPGQVINARLERTNQPCVIGIGLSADERCRIYATDPTVKNLLPYLDVVAAVVRARSPLPRRKNSDIV
;
A
#
# COMPACT_ATOMS: atom_id res chain seq x y z
N MET A 1 -1.79 -22.54 22.09
CA MET A 1 -1.53 -23.27 20.84
C MET A 1 -0.99 -22.23 19.88
N GLU A 2 0.33 -22.05 19.88
CA GLU A 2 1.00 -21.11 18.98
C GLU A 2 0.85 -21.69 17.58
N ALA A 3 0.18 -20.95 16.69
CA ALA A 3 0.20 -21.27 15.27
C ALA A 3 1.64 -21.02 14.80
N GLU A 4 2.35 -22.08 14.46
CA GLU A 4 3.60 -21.97 13.68
C GLU A 4 3.26 -21.23 12.39
N SER A 5 3.68 -19.97 12.30
CA SER A 5 3.56 -19.19 11.09
C SER A 5 4.45 -19.83 10.03
N GLU A 6 3.86 -20.42 8.98
CA GLU A 6 4.62 -20.88 7.83
C GLU A 6 5.51 -19.75 7.30
N PRO A 7 6.76 -20.03 6.90
CA PRO A 7 7.66 -19.01 6.38
C PRO A 7 7.10 -18.40 5.09
N TRP A 8 6.61 -17.16 5.21
CA TRP A 8 5.90 -16.35 4.19
C TRP A 8 6.69 -16.09 2.91
N VAL A 9 8.02 -16.13 3.02
CA VAL A 9 8.92 -16.19 1.88
C VAL A 9 9.36 -17.63 1.77
N LEU A 10 8.89 -18.33 0.74
CA LEU A 10 9.55 -19.57 0.35
C LEU A 10 10.98 -19.18 -0.04
N ALA A 11 11.95 -19.52 0.81
CA ALA A 11 13.35 -19.23 0.60
C ALA A 11 13.85 -19.76 -0.77
N THR A 12 13.20 -20.83 -1.25
CA THR A 12 13.35 -21.44 -2.58
C THR A 12 12.83 -20.60 -3.76
N GLY A 13 12.07 -19.53 -3.52
CA GLY A 13 11.50 -18.65 -4.55
C GLY A 13 12.37 -17.44 -4.89
N ILE A 14 13.46 -17.18 -4.14
CA ILE A 14 14.38 -16.09 -4.43
C ILE A 14 15.26 -16.51 -5.62
N PRO A 15 15.27 -15.76 -6.75
CA PRO A 15 16.03 -16.12 -7.94
C PRO A 15 17.52 -15.77 -7.77
N PHE A 16 18.21 -16.47 -6.86
CA PHE A 16 19.63 -16.25 -6.56
C PHE A 16 20.52 -16.38 -7.80
N ASP A 17 20.14 -17.20 -8.78
CA ASP A 17 20.91 -17.38 -10.01
C ASP A 17 20.94 -16.10 -10.88
N ASP A 18 19.93 -15.24 -10.72
CA ASP A 18 19.78 -13.94 -11.41
C ASP A 18 20.32 -12.77 -10.57
N LEU A 19 20.66 -13.01 -9.30
CA LEU A 19 21.13 -12.00 -8.37
C LEU A 19 22.62 -11.70 -8.59
N LYS A 20 22.95 -10.90 -9.61
CA LYS A 20 24.34 -10.57 -9.99
C LYS A 20 24.51 -9.07 -10.25
N GLY A 21 25.76 -8.59 -10.10
CA GLY A 21 26.12 -7.18 -10.28
C GLY A 21 25.23 -6.26 -9.43
N TYR A 22 24.72 -5.21 -10.05
CA TYR A 22 23.81 -4.25 -9.43
C TYR A 22 22.68 -4.88 -8.61
N ARG A 23 22.06 -5.98 -9.07
CA ARG A 23 20.94 -6.61 -8.33
C ARG A 23 21.40 -7.25 -7.02
N LEU A 24 22.62 -7.79 -6.99
CA LEU A 24 23.21 -8.34 -5.77
C LEU A 24 23.59 -7.20 -4.81
N GLU A 25 24.21 -6.15 -5.33
CA GLU A 25 24.55 -4.95 -4.56
C GLU A 25 23.29 -4.33 -3.94
N GLU A 26 22.23 -4.12 -4.73
CA GLU A 26 20.94 -3.61 -4.25
C GLU A 26 20.37 -4.49 -3.14
N CYS A 27 20.43 -5.81 -3.33
CA CYS A 27 19.93 -6.75 -2.32
C CYS A 27 20.70 -6.66 -1.01
N VAL A 28 22.03 -6.60 -1.07
CA VAL A 28 22.87 -6.51 0.12
C VAL A 28 22.70 -5.14 0.79
N TYR A 29 22.53 -4.07 0.01
CA TYR A 29 22.22 -2.73 0.51
C TYR A 29 20.98 -2.75 1.40
N TRP A 30 19.87 -3.30 0.93
CA TRP A 30 18.63 -3.36 1.73
C TRP A 30 18.72 -4.33 2.90
N ILE A 31 19.53 -5.38 2.80
CA ILE A 31 19.82 -6.24 3.95
C ILE A 31 20.52 -5.43 5.06
N LEU A 32 21.52 -4.62 4.71
CA LEU A 32 22.25 -3.77 5.66
C LEU A 32 21.35 -2.70 6.28
N ASP A 33 20.50 -2.06 5.47
CA ASP A 33 19.49 -1.11 5.96
C ASP A 33 18.56 -1.79 6.99
N GLY A 34 18.05 -2.99 6.67
CA GLY A 34 17.23 -3.79 7.58
C GLY A 34 17.96 -4.29 8.83
N LEU A 35 19.30 -4.37 8.81
CA LEU A 35 20.13 -4.66 9.98
C LEU A 35 20.38 -3.41 10.85
N GLY A 36 19.94 -2.24 10.42
CA GLY A 36 20.08 -0.98 11.15
C GLY A 36 21.35 -0.20 10.82
N ALA A 37 21.96 -0.46 9.65
CA ALA A 37 23.08 0.35 9.16
C ALA A 37 22.72 1.84 9.09
N LYS A 38 23.72 2.68 9.29
CA LYS A 38 23.71 4.14 9.15
C LYS A 38 24.79 4.54 8.15
N ASP A 39 24.70 5.77 7.65
CA ASP A 39 25.63 6.30 6.63
C ASP A 39 25.85 5.32 5.47
N LEU A 40 24.75 4.69 5.01
CA LEU A 40 24.80 3.64 4.00
C LEU A 40 25.00 4.30 2.63
N GLU A 41 26.19 4.11 2.05
CA GLU A 41 26.60 4.73 0.79
C GLU A 41 26.87 3.66 -0.27
N TRP A 42 26.20 3.80 -1.42
CA TRP A 42 26.47 2.98 -2.59
C TRP A 42 27.52 3.66 -3.48
N ARG A 43 28.66 3.01 -3.69
CA ARG A 43 29.75 3.55 -4.51
C ARG A 43 29.61 3.02 -5.94
N VAL A 44 28.84 3.73 -6.76
CA VAL A 44 28.67 3.37 -8.17
C VAL A 44 29.99 3.57 -8.92
N GLY A 45 30.61 2.47 -9.34
CA GLY A 45 31.58 2.49 -10.43
C GLY A 45 30.87 2.83 -11.74
N GLY A 46 31.49 3.68 -12.57
CA GLY A 46 30.86 4.29 -13.73
C GLY A 46 30.08 3.33 -14.65
N VAL A 47 29.08 3.90 -15.34
CA VAL A 47 28.22 3.22 -16.32
C VAL A 47 29.07 2.55 -17.40
N GLY A 48 29.09 1.22 -17.39
CA GLY A 48 29.84 0.37 -18.32
C GLY A 48 30.91 -0.41 -17.58
N GLY A 49 30.69 -1.72 -17.42
CA GLY A 49 31.53 -2.64 -16.65
C GLY A 49 33.02 -2.33 -16.75
N GLY A 50 33.56 -1.73 -15.69
CA GLY A 50 34.93 -1.25 -15.70
C GLY A 50 35.19 -0.20 -14.62
N THR A 51 35.75 -0.67 -13.50
CA THR A 51 36.54 0.06 -12.50
C THR A 51 35.87 1.22 -11.74
N ALA A 52 35.62 0.99 -10.45
CA ALA A 52 35.93 1.98 -9.42
C ALA A 52 36.85 1.36 -8.34
N ASP A 53 38.03 1.96 -8.24
CA ASP A 53 39.07 1.90 -7.22
C ASP A 53 38.70 1.21 -5.89
N GLY A 54 39.22 0.00 -5.67
CA GLY A 54 39.50 -0.50 -4.32
C GLY A 54 38.78 -1.77 -3.88
N GLY A 55 37.82 -2.31 -4.64
CA GLY A 55 37.11 -3.53 -4.24
C GLY A 55 36.15 -3.32 -3.07
N ARG A 56 35.32 -2.26 -3.17
CA ARG A 56 34.17 -1.99 -2.30
C ARG A 56 33.01 -1.46 -3.13
N ASP A 57 31.84 -2.06 -2.97
CA ASP A 57 30.60 -1.64 -3.65
C ASP A 57 29.71 -0.80 -2.72
N ILE A 58 29.69 -1.13 -1.42
CA ILE A 58 28.86 -0.47 -0.40
C ILE A 58 29.70 -0.16 0.84
N GLU A 59 29.42 0.98 1.45
CA GLU A 59 29.99 1.42 2.71
C GLU A 59 28.87 1.66 3.73
N ALA A 60 29.05 1.18 4.96
CA ALA A 60 28.06 1.25 6.02
C ALA A 60 28.71 1.56 7.36
N ALA A 61 27.99 2.24 8.23
CA ALA A 61 28.36 2.45 9.63
C ALA A 61 27.34 1.80 10.56
N PHE A 62 27.81 1.05 11.56
CA PHE A 62 26.99 0.58 12.67
C PHE A 62 27.37 1.33 13.93
N TYR A 63 26.39 1.73 14.72
CA TYR A 63 26.61 2.39 15.99
C TYR A 63 26.28 1.40 17.10
N LEU A 64 27.28 0.95 17.85
CA LEU A 64 27.13 0.00 18.95
C LEU A 64 27.55 0.66 20.27
N PRO A 65 26.88 0.38 21.40
CA PRO A 65 27.31 0.90 22.69
C PRO A 65 28.60 0.20 23.15
N ASP A 66 29.56 0.99 23.62
CA ASP A 66 30.75 0.52 24.34
C ASP A 66 30.41 0.06 25.77
N ASP A 67 31.40 -0.46 26.50
CA ASP A 67 31.25 -0.89 27.90
C ASP A 67 30.79 0.25 28.85
N ALA A 68 30.93 1.51 28.42
CA ALA A 68 30.49 2.70 29.14
C ALA A 68 29.15 3.26 28.62
N GLY A 69 28.49 2.58 27.66
CA GLY A 69 27.23 2.99 27.06
C GLY A 69 27.32 4.12 26.04
N ARG A 70 28.52 4.48 25.58
CA ARG A 70 28.74 5.47 24.51
C ARG A 70 28.64 4.78 23.15
N MET A 71 28.04 5.44 22.18
CA MET A 71 27.91 4.87 20.83
C MET A 71 29.24 5.00 20.07
N GLU A 72 29.87 3.88 19.75
CA GLU A 72 31.04 3.80 18.88
C GLU A 72 30.63 3.51 17.44
N ARG A 73 31.32 4.14 16.49
CA ARG A 73 31.07 3.99 15.05
C ARG A 73 31.94 2.86 14.51
N HIS A 74 31.31 1.83 13.99
CA HIS A 74 31.92 0.65 13.38
C HIS A 74 31.75 0.70 11.86
N GLN A 75 32.84 0.94 11.13
CA GLN A 75 32.81 1.12 9.67
C GLN A 75 33.00 -0.21 8.95
N TRP A 76 32.05 -0.52 8.07
CA TRP A 76 31.97 -1.78 7.33
C TRP A 76 32.04 -1.48 5.84
N TRP A 77 32.88 -2.23 5.13
CA TRP A 77 32.93 -2.26 3.67
C TRP A 77 32.35 -3.56 3.16
N ILE A 78 31.67 -3.49 2.02
CA ILE A 78 31.00 -4.63 1.42
C ILE A 78 31.37 -4.71 -0.05
N GLU A 79 31.81 -5.89 -0.46
CA GLU A 79 32.13 -6.24 -1.84
C GLU A 79 31.22 -7.37 -2.32
N CYS A 80 30.52 -7.15 -3.44
CA CYS A 80 29.58 -8.09 -4.01
C CYS A 80 30.21 -8.85 -5.19
N LYS A 81 30.26 -10.19 -5.09
CA LYS A 81 30.79 -11.09 -6.12
C LYS A 81 29.72 -12.02 -6.65
N GLY A 82 29.01 -11.56 -7.68
CA GLY A 82 28.08 -12.39 -8.44
C GLY A 82 28.78 -13.51 -9.22
N ARG A 83 28.34 -14.76 -9.05
CA ARG A 83 28.88 -15.94 -9.77
C ARG A 83 27.76 -16.91 -10.15
N GLY A 84 28.01 -17.73 -11.17
CA GLY A 84 27.11 -18.82 -11.57
C GLY A 84 27.29 -20.10 -10.76
N ALA A 85 28.46 -20.31 -10.15
CA ALA A 85 28.77 -21.54 -9.42
C ALA A 85 29.43 -21.25 -8.07
N THR A 86 30.72 -20.93 -8.06
CA THR A 86 31.47 -20.61 -6.85
C THR A 86 32.35 -19.40 -7.02
N VAL A 87 32.64 -18.70 -5.92
CA VAL A 87 33.64 -17.62 -5.87
C VAL A 87 35.02 -18.21 -5.59
N GLU A 88 35.92 -17.99 -6.53
CA GLU A 88 37.34 -18.35 -6.51
C GLU A 88 38.18 -17.41 -5.63
N LYS A 89 39.37 -17.87 -5.23
CA LYS A 89 40.28 -17.12 -4.35
C LYS A 89 40.67 -15.78 -4.98
N GLU A 90 40.98 -15.79 -6.26
CA GLU A 90 41.48 -14.63 -7.01
C GLU A 90 40.47 -13.48 -7.00
N ALA A 91 39.17 -13.78 -6.86
CA ALA A 91 38.12 -12.79 -6.78
C ALA A 91 38.10 -11.99 -5.47
N VAL A 92 38.66 -12.53 -4.38
CA VAL A 92 38.60 -11.91 -3.04
C VAL A 92 39.91 -11.26 -2.62
N VAL A 93 41.03 -11.69 -3.21
CA VAL A 93 42.39 -11.24 -2.83
C VAL A 93 42.54 -9.73 -2.86
N ASN A 94 42.06 -9.08 -3.93
CA ASN A 94 42.23 -7.63 -4.08
C ASN A 94 41.46 -6.86 -3.01
N ALA A 95 40.22 -7.24 -2.70
CA ALA A 95 39.41 -6.58 -1.68
C ALA A 95 40.07 -6.72 -0.29
N CYS A 96 40.51 -7.93 0.07
CA CYS A 96 41.21 -8.18 1.33
C CYS A 96 42.52 -7.38 1.45
N ASN A 97 43.35 -7.33 0.40
CA ASN A 97 44.59 -6.57 0.47
C ASN A 97 44.33 -5.06 0.51
N ASN A 98 43.32 -4.56 -0.21
CA ASN A 98 43.00 -3.14 -0.24
C ASN A 98 42.51 -2.63 1.11
N VAL A 99 41.72 -3.42 1.87
CA VAL A 99 41.19 -2.97 3.17
C VAL A 99 42.27 -2.72 4.21
N THR A 100 43.45 -3.36 4.10
CA THR A 100 44.57 -3.12 5.03
C THR A 100 45.13 -1.70 4.98
N ALA A 101 44.88 -0.96 3.90
CA ALA A 101 45.27 0.44 3.78
C ALA A 101 44.33 1.39 4.56
N TYR A 102 43.24 0.87 5.14
CA TYR A 102 42.19 1.64 5.82
C TYR A 102 41.97 1.11 7.24
N PRO A 103 42.78 1.57 8.22
CA PRO A 103 42.71 1.15 9.62
C PRO A 103 41.35 1.36 10.29
N GLU A 104 40.57 2.32 9.80
CA GLU A 104 39.24 2.68 10.30
C GLU A 104 38.14 1.68 9.92
N VAL A 105 38.37 0.87 8.88
CA VAL A 105 37.43 -0.17 8.46
C VAL A 105 37.61 -1.37 9.37
N GLU A 106 36.59 -1.68 10.17
CA GLU A 106 36.65 -2.84 11.07
C GLU A 106 36.34 -4.12 10.31
N ARG A 107 35.35 -4.09 9.41
CA ARG A 107 34.86 -5.29 8.71
C ARG A 107 34.85 -5.13 7.21
N LEU A 108 35.35 -6.14 6.52
CA LEU A 108 35.12 -6.34 5.10
C LEU A 108 34.19 -7.55 4.92
N ILE A 109 32.99 -7.28 4.41
CA ILE A 109 32.03 -8.30 4.03
C ILE A 109 32.23 -8.60 2.55
N ILE A 110 32.37 -9.88 2.21
CA ILE A 110 32.33 -10.33 0.81
C ILE A 110 31.04 -11.12 0.63
N ALA A 111 30.12 -10.57 -0.16
CA ALA A 111 28.81 -11.15 -0.40
C ALA A 111 28.71 -11.81 -1.77
N THR A 112 28.08 -12.98 -1.88
CA THR A 112 27.84 -13.67 -3.15
C THR A 112 26.48 -14.33 -3.19
N ASN A 113 25.87 -14.36 -4.38
CA ASN A 113 24.65 -15.11 -4.67
C ASN A 113 24.85 -16.63 -4.77
N SER A 114 26.10 -17.09 -4.62
CA SER A 114 26.53 -18.47 -4.85
C SER A 114 27.23 -19.03 -3.60
N ARG A 115 28.22 -19.91 -3.76
CA ARG A 115 29.05 -20.43 -2.65
C ARG A 115 30.50 -20.00 -2.78
N PHE A 116 31.22 -19.92 -1.68
CA PHE A 116 32.69 -19.81 -1.74
C PHE A 116 33.32 -21.18 -1.97
N SER A 117 34.37 -21.25 -2.79
CA SER A 117 35.13 -22.49 -2.93
C SER A 117 35.89 -22.81 -1.63
N ASN A 118 36.13 -24.09 -1.34
CA ASN A 118 36.93 -24.50 -0.18
C ASN A 118 38.32 -23.82 -0.15
N PRO A 119 39.05 -23.73 -1.28
CA PRO A 119 40.29 -22.95 -1.35
C PRO A 119 40.13 -21.48 -0.95
N THR A 120 39.02 -20.83 -1.34
CA THR A 120 38.73 -19.44 -0.97
C THR A 120 38.55 -19.28 0.53
N ILE A 121 37.73 -20.16 1.14
CA ILE A 121 37.47 -20.12 2.59
C ILE A 121 38.76 -20.34 3.37
N GLN A 122 39.57 -21.33 2.98
CA GLN A 122 40.85 -21.60 3.64
C GLN A 122 41.81 -20.41 3.51
N TRP A 123 41.92 -19.84 2.31
CA TRP A 123 42.79 -18.69 2.08
C TRP A 123 42.38 -17.47 2.93
N VAL A 124 41.08 -17.17 3.03
CA VAL A 124 40.59 -16.05 3.88
C VAL A 124 40.93 -16.29 5.35
N ARG A 125 40.83 -17.54 5.84
CA ARG A 125 41.23 -17.89 7.21
C ARG A 125 42.72 -17.68 7.44
N ASP A 126 43.56 -18.13 6.52
CA ASP A 126 45.02 -17.97 6.61
C ASP A 126 45.42 -16.49 6.53
N TRP A 127 44.74 -15.73 5.66
CA TRP A 127 44.93 -14.29 5.52
C TRP A 127 44.53 -13.54 6.79
N GLN A 128 43.38 -13.87 7.38
CA GLN A 128 42.87 -13.27 8.62
C GLN A 128 43.80 -13.53 9.81
N ALA A 129 44.41 -14.72 9.88
CA ALA A 129 45.40 -15.04 10.91
C ALA A 129 46.67 -14.17 10.79
N SER A 130 46.99 -13.69 9.58
CA SER A 130 48.14 -12.83 9.31
C SER A 130 47.81 -11.33 9.43
N HIS A 131 46.53 -10.95 9.40
CA HIS A 131 46.06 -9.56 9.43
C HIS A 131 44.91 -9.41 10.45
N PRO A 132 45.19 -9.37 11.75
CA PRO A 132 44.17 -9.44 12.80
C PRO A 132 43.36 -8.13 12.99
N GLN A 133 43.75 -7.03 12.35
CA GLN A 133 43.13 -5.72 12.57
C GLN A 133 41.74 -5.61 11.93
N GLN A 134 41.58 -6.09 10.69
CA GLN A 134 40.29 -6.10 9.99
C GLN A 134 39.67 -7.49 10.04
N VAL A 135 38.35 -7.56 10.22
CA VAL A 135 37.59 -8.82 10.23
C VAL A 135 36.97 -9.07 8.85
N ILE A 136 37.38 -10.15 8.19
CA ILE A 136 36.81 -10.58 6.92
C ILE A 136 35.64 -11.54 7.17
N VAL A 137 34.47 -11.21 6.64
CA VAL A 137 33.26 -12.03 6.76
C VAL A 137 32.78 -12.42 5.37
N LEU A 138 32.44 -13.70 5.20
CA LEU A 138 31.93 -14.25 3.95
C LEU A 138 30.43 -14.47 4.06
N TRP A 139 29.65 -13.79 3.22
CA TRP A 139 28.21 -13.99 3.08
C TRP A 139 27.93 -14.74 1.78
N ASP A 140 27.62 -16.03 1.90
CA ASP A 140 27.23 -16.85 0.77
C ASP A 140 25.70 -16.88 0.59
N ARG A 141 25.23 -17.61 -0.42
CA ARG A 141 23.80 -17.78 -0.69
C ARG A 141 23.00 -18.18 0.55
N ALA A 142 23.50 -19.14 1.34
CA ALA A 142 22.75 -19.63 2.49
C ALA A 142 22.62 -18.55 3.57
N GLU A 143 23.67 -17.77 3.77
CA GLU A 143 23.65 -16.65 4.71
C GLU A 143 22.74 -15.52 4.24
N LEU A 144 22.80 -15.15 2.95
CA LEU A 144 21.88 -14.16 2.35
C LEU A 144 20.41 -14.62 2.46
N GLU A 145 20.13 -15.89 2.17
CA GLU A 145 18.80 -16.49 2.28
C GLU A 145 18.28 -16.46 3.72
N ARG A 146 19.14 -16.76 4.69
CA ARG A 146 18.83 -16.66 6.12
C ARG A 146 18.57 -15.22 6.58
N MET A 147 19.27 -14.24 6.02
CA MET A 147 19.02 -12.83 6.34
C MET A 147 17.71 -12.33 5.71
N LEU A 148 17.47 -12.66 4.43
CA LEU A 148 16.26 -12.27 3.70
C LEU A 148 15.00 -12.89 4.31
N SER A 149 15.04 -14.14 4.76
CA SER A 149 13.91 -14.76 5.47
C SER A 149 13.52 -14.06 6.77
N ARG A 150 14.44 -13.29 7.37
CA ARG A 150 14.20 -12.47 8.57
C ARG A 150 13.81 -11.03 8.26
N GLN A 151 13.85 -10.63 6.99
CA GLN A 151 13.52 -9.29 6.54
C GLN A 151 12.48 -9.34 5.40
N PRO A 152 11.20 -9.66 5.72
CA PRO A 152 10.15 -9.75 4.71
C PRO A 152 9.99 -8.47 3.89
N SER A 153 10.09 -7.29 4.50
CA SER A 153 10.02 -6.00 3.80
C SER A 153 11.08 -5.85 2.71
N THR A 154 12.32 -6.28 2.97
CA THR A 154 13.41 -6.31 1.99
C THR A 154 13.11 -7.24 0.82
N VAL A 155 12.58 -8.43 1.10
CA VAL A 155 12.19 -9.40 0.06
C VAL A 155 11.07 -8.84 -0.81
N LEU A 156 10.03 -8.26 -0.19
CA LEU A 156 8.89 -7.68 -0.88
C LEU A 156 9.31 -6.53 -1.81
N ARG A 157 10.29 -5.74 -1.38
CA ARG A 157 10.87 -4.66 -2.17
C ARG A 157 11.61 -5.18 -3.41
N LEU A 158 12.39 -6.25 -3.27
CA LEU A 158 13.36 -6.68 -4.28
C LEU A 158 12.86 -7.79 -5.22
N PHE A 159 11.98 -8.67 -4.75
CA PHE A 159 11.67 -9.94 -5.41
C PHE A 159 10.17 -10.12 -5.70
N GLN A 160 9.50 -9.07 -6.17
CA GLN A 160 8.06 -9.11 -6.50
C GLN A 160 7.66 -10.25 -7.49
N GLY A 161 8.58 -10.68 -8.35
CA GLY A 161 8.37 -11.78 -9.31
C GLY A 161 8.43 -13.19 -8.70
N GLY A 162 9.10 -13.37 -7.55
CA GLY A 162 9.26 -14.68 -6.88
C GLY A 162 8.20 -15.00 -5.83
N LEU A 163 7.30 -14.05 -5.55
CA LEU A 163 6.25 -14.22 -4.54
C LEU A 163 5.08 -15.05 -5.09
N SER A 164 4.55 -15.93 -4.23
CA SER A 164 3.23 -16.54 -4.43
C SER A 164 2.14 -15.46 -4.51
N LEU A 165 0.95 -15.80 -5.01
CA LEU A 165 -0.16 -14.83 -5.06
C LEU A 165 -0.57 -14.34 -3.66
N ALA A 166 -0.54 -15.22 -2.65
CA ALA A 166 -0.72 -14.83 -1.24
C ALA A 166 0.40 -13.90 -0.75
N GLY A 167 1.66 -14.20 -1.08
CA GLY A 167 2.79 -13.32 -0.75
C GLY A 167 2.71 -11.95 -1.44
N LYS A 168 2.15 -11.87 -2.65
CA LYS A 168 1.88 -10.60 -3.34
C LYS A 168 0.78 -9.79 -2.65
N LEU A 169 -0.28 -10.44 -2.17
CA LEU A 169 -1.34 -9.78 -1.41
C LEU A 169 -0.79 -9.16 -0.11
N GLU A 170 0.00 -9.95 0.62
CA GLU A 170 0.70 -9.50 1.81
C GLU A 170 1.65 -8.33 1.50
N ALA A 171 2.36 -8.40 0.37
CA ALA A 171 3.21 -7.30 -0.11
C ALA A 171 2.44 -6.00 -0.29
N ILE A 172 1.27 -6.07 -0.93
CA ILE A 172 0.41 -4.90 -1.17
C ILE A 172 -0.03 -4.30 0.17
N ARG A 173 -0.42 -5.14 1.13
CA ARG A 173 -0.79 -4.72 2.49
C ARG A 173 0.36 -4.01 3.19
N GLU A 174 1.52 -4.65 3.27
CA GLU A 174 2.71 -4.12 3.97
C GLU A 174 3.18 -2.80 3.36
N ARG A 175 3.26 -2.71 2.03
CA ARG A 175 3.63 -1.47 1.35
C ARG A 175 2.65 -0.33 1.63
N TYR A 176 1.36 -0.62 1.63
CA TYR A 176 0.35 0.39 1.94
C TYR A 176 0.44 0.86 3.40
N PHE A 177 0.36 -0.05 4.38
CA PHE A 177 0.33 0.36 5.79
C PHE A 177 1.68 0.85 6.32
N ASN A 178 2.79 0.24 5.91
CA ASN A 178 4.12 0.54 6.44
C ASN A 178 4.90 1.56 5.60
N LEU A 179 4.66 1.67 4.30
CA LEU A 179 5.39 2.60 3.44
C LEU A 179 4.52 3.70 2.82
N MET A 180 3.19 3.64 2.96
CA MET A 180 2.24 4.49 2.22
C MET A 180 2.47 4.42 0.71
N GLU A 181 2.92 3.26 0.22
CA GLU A 181 3.20 3.04 -1.20
C GLU A 181 2.06 2.26 -1.85
N TYR A 182 1.71 2.71 -3.05
CA TYR A 182 0.81 1.98 -3.92
C TYR A 182 1.57 0.97 -4.80
N SER A 183 0.87 -0.07 -5.18
CA SER A 183 1.27 -1.24 -5.94
C SER A 183 0.67 -1.17 -7.34
N SER A 184 1.32 -1.83 -8.30
CA SER A 184 0.95 -1.71 -9.71
C SER A 184 -0.45 -2.27 -10.00
N ILE A 185 -1.13 -1.71 -11.01
CA ILE A 185 -2.41 -2.22 -11.49
C ILE A 185 -2.34 -3.70 -11.95
N ASP A 186 -1.20 -4.14 -12.49
CA ASP A 186 -1.03 -5.51 -12.94
C ASP A 186 -1.03 -6.50 -11.77
N GLN A 187 -0.53 -6.09 -10.60
CA GLN A 187 -0.66 -6.88 -9.37
C GLN A 187 -2.12 -6.96 -8.92
N LEU A 188 -2.86 -5.85 -8.92
CA LEU A 188 -4.28 -5.84 -8.57
C LEU A 188 -5.10 -6.77 -9.49
N ARG A 189 -4.83 -6.73 -10.81
CA ARG A 189 -5.46 -7.63 -11.78
C ARG A 189 -5.14 -9.10 -11.50
N ALA A 190 -3.89 -9.41 -11.18
CA ALA A 190 -3.47 -10.77 -10.86
C ALA A 190 -4.17 -11.30 -9.60
N ILE A 191 -4.25 -10.49 -8.53
CA ILE A 191 -4.98 -10.84 -7.30
C ILE A 191 -6.48 -11.00 -7.60
N TRP A 192 -7.09 -10.07 -8.33
CA TRP A 192 -8.52 -10.10 -8.64
C TRP A 192 -8.94 -11.37 -9.38
N ALA A 193 -8.11 -11.84 -10.32
CA ALA A 193 -8.36 -13.04 -11.11
C ALA A 193 -8.47 -14.32 -10.25
N VAL A 194 -7.83 -14.35 -9.08
CA VAL A 194 -7.82 -15.51 -8.18
C VAL A 194 -8.44 -15.22 -6.81
N ARG A 195 -9.11 -14.08 -6.64
CA ARG A 195 -9.57 -13.57 -5.33
C ARG A 195 -10.42 -14.57 -4.54
N ASP A 196 -11.18 -15.41 -5.23
CA ASP A 196 -12.07 -16.41 -4.61
C ASP A 196 -11.29 -17.59 -3.99
N THR A 197 -9.98 -17.69 -4.27
CA THR A 197 -9.05 -18.70 -3.72
C THR A 197 -8.13 -18.15 -2.64
N LEU A 198 -8.13 -16.83 -2.44
CA LEU A 198 -7.27 -16.15 -1.49
C LEU A 198 -8.07 -15.80 -0.23
N ASP A 199 -7.42 -15.90 0.93
CA ASP A 199 -7.96 -15.33 2.16
C ASP A 199 -7.69 -13.82 2.16
N ILE A 200 -8.73 -13.03 1.82
CA ILE A 200 -8.64 -11.57 1.75
C ILE A 200 -9.31 -11.00 3.00
N GLY A 201 -8.50 -10.75 4.02
CA GLY A 201 -8.91 -10.13 5.26
C GLY A 201 -9.22 -8.63 5.12
N PRO A 202 -9.68 -7.98 6.21
CA PRO A 202 -10.01 -6.57 6.23
C PRO A 202 -8.87 -5.63 5.83
N MET A 203 -7.66 -5.88 6.32
CA MET A 203 -6.48 -5.02 6.07
C MET A 203 -6.03 -5.12 4.61
N GLU A 204 -5.99 -6.34 4.09
CA GLU A 204 -5.70 -6.61 2.68
C GLU A 204 -6.71 -5.90 1.79
N ARG A 205 -8.00 -5.94 2.16
CA ARG A 205 -9.07 -5.28 1.41
C ARG A 205 -8.95 -3.76 1.41
N ILE A 206 -8.60 -3.14 2.55
CA ILE A 206 -8.31 -1.70 2.62
C ILE A 206 -7.20 -1.34 1.64
N ALA A 207 -6.09 -2.09 1.67
CA ALA A 207 -4.96 -1.84 0.80
C ALA A 207 -5.37 -1.99 -0.68
N LEU A 208 -6.09 -3.06 -1.04
CA LEU A 208 -6.56 -3.28 -2.40
C LEU A 208 -7.49 -2.15 -2.89
N VAL A 209 -8.45 -1.70 -2.07
CA VAL A 209 -9.35 -0.58 -2.42
C VAL A 209 -8.55 0.72 -2.61
N ALA A 210 -7.65 1.06 -1.69
CA ALA A 210 -6.84 2.28 -1.80
C ALA A 210 -5.96 2.27 -3.07
N ASN A 211 -5.38 1.11 -3.39
CA ASN A 211 -4.60 0.91 -4.60
C ASN A 211 -5.44 1.01 -5.88
N GLU A 212 -6.68 0.53 -5.83
CA GLU A 212 -7.62 0.63 -6.95
C GLU A 212 -7.98 2.09 -7.25
N PHE A 213 -8.15 2.95 -6.24
CA PHE A 213 -8.34 4.39 -6.46
C PHE A 213 -7.07 5.09 -6.93
N ALA A 214 -5.89 4.69 -6.45
CA ALA A 214 -4.62 5.32 -6.83
C ALA A 214 -4.21 5.01 -8.29
N HIS A 215 -4.43 3.77 -8.74
CA HIS A 215 -3.83 3.27 -9.99
C HIS A 215 -4.78 2.48 -10.89
N GLY A 216 -5.99 2.18 -10.43
CA GLY A 216 -6.92 1.28 -11.09
C GLY A 216 -8.30 1.90 -11.35
N ASP A 217 -9.30 1.05 -11.27
CA ASP A 217 -10.71 1.38 -11.42
C ASP A 217 -11.57 0.49 -10.52
N ILE A 218 -12.15 1.10 -9.47
CA ILE A 218 -12.96 0.39 -8.48
C ILE A 218 -14.24 -0.20 -9.07
N ASP A 219 -14.70 0.33 -10.21
CA ASP A 219 -15.87 -0.19 -10.92
C ASP A 219 -15.57 -1.54 -11.57
N GLU A 220 -14.33 -1.76 -12.03
CA GLU A 220 -13.92 -3.03 -12.63
C GLU A 220 -13.68 -4.11 -11.57
N ARG A 221 -13.20 -3.70 -10.39
CA ARG A 221 -12.78 -4.60 -9.31
C ARG A 221 -13.36 -4.12 -7.99
N PRO A 222 -14.68 -4.25 -7.78
CA PRO A 222 -15.31 -3.81 -6.55
C PRO A 222 -14.95 -4.78 -5.42
N TRP A 223 -13.85 -4.49 -4.72
CA TRP A 223 -13.33 -5.31 -3.63
C TRP A 223 -14.32 -5.49 -2.47
N CYS A 224 -15.36 -4.65 -2.36
CA CYS A 224 -16.47 -4.82 -1.41
C CYS A 224 -17.85 -4.96 -2.11
N GLY A 225 -17.87 -5.33 -3.41
CA GLY A 225 -19.09 -5.40 -4.20
C GLY A 225 -19.96 -6.64 -3.95
N GLY A 226 -19.36 -7.73 -3.45
CA GLY A 226 -20.03 -9.00 -3.17
C GLY A 226 -20.99 -8.95 -1.96
N ASP A 227 -21.66 -10.07 -1.69
CA ASP A 227 -22.72 -10.18 -0.67
C ASP A 227 -22.23 -10.38 0.77
N ASP A 228 -20.93 -10.23 1.01
CA ASP A 228 -20.34 -10.47 2.32
C ASP A 228 -20.33 -9.19 3.17
N VAL A 229 -21.33 -9.08 4.06
CA VAL A 229 -21.40 -8.02 5.06
C VAL A 229 -20.13 -7.93 5.90
N HIS A 230 -19.50 -9.06 6.23
CA HIS A 230 -18.32 -9.08 7.09
C HIS A 230 -17.09 -8.53 6.38
N ALA A 231 -16.95 -8.77 5.08
CA ALA A 231 -15.88 -8.20 4.28
C ALA A 231 -15.93 -6.67 4.25
N ALA A 232 -17.09 -6.08 3.91
CA ALA A 232 -17.23 -4.63 3.80
C ALA A 232 -17.16 -3.94 5.18
N SER A 233 -17.94 -4.41 6.14
CA SER A 233 -17.99 -3.82 7.50
C SER A 233 -16.70 -4.02 8.27
N GLY A 234 -16.04 -5.18 8.12
CA GLY A 234 -14.73 -5.46 8.71
C GLY A 234 -13.65 -4.55 8.16
N ALA A 235 -13.60 -4.35 6.84
CA ALA A 235 -12.67 -3.41 6.21
C ALA A 235 -12.95 -1.96 6.64
N LEU A 236 -14.21 -1.53 6.69
CA LEU A 236 -14.57 -0.20 7.19
C LEU A 236 -14.13 -0.01 8.65
N THR A 237 -14.40 -0.99 9.51
CA THR A 237 -14.00 -0.97 10.91
C THR A 237 -12.49 -0.78 11.03
N MET A 238 -11.71 -1.62 10.35
CA MET A 238 -10.25 -1.53 10.39
C MET A 238 -9.73 -0.22 9.78
N ALA A 239 -10.36 0.31 8.72
CA ALA A 239 -10.00 1.58 8.12
C ALA A 239 -10.21 2.74 9.11
N LEU A 240 -11.34 2.75 9.82
CA LEU A 240 -11.65 3.78 10.81
C LEU A 240 -10.73 3.71 12.03
N PHE A 241 -10.45 2.51 12.56
CA PHE A 241 -9.51 2.35 13.69
C PHE A 241 -8.07 2.74 13.34
N ASN A 242 -7.66 2.56 12.09
CA ASN A 242 -6.35 2.99 11.61
C ASN A 242 -6.36 4.41 11.00
N PHE A 243 -7.50 5.10 10.99
CA PHE A 243 -7.70 6.33 10.23
C PHE A 243 -6.73 7.42 10.64
N ILE A 244 -6.65 7.73 11.94
CA ILE A 244 -5.77 8.79 12.47
C ILE A 244 -4.30 8.46 12.19
N TYR A 245 -3.90 7.19 12.31
CA TYR A 245 -2.54 6.73 12.01
C TYR A 245 -2.20 6.95 10.52
N LEU A 246 -3.04 6.43 9.63
CA LEU A 246 -2.84 6.52 8.19
C LEU A 246 -2.88 7.97 7.70
N PHE A 247 -3.84 8.75 8.17
CA PHE A 247 -3.97 10.17 7.84
C PHE A 247 -2.73 10.96 8.30
N SER A 248 -2.28 10.77 9.55
CA SER A 248 -1.08 11.46 10.07
C SER A 248 0.19 11.10 9.30
N LYS A 249 0.32 9.83 8.88
CA LYS A 249 1.45 9.36 8.09
C LYS A 249 1.42 9.95 6.69
N TRP A 250 0.25 9.97 6.08
CA TRP A 250 0.01 10.57 4.77
C TRP A 250 0.33 12.08 4.74
N THR A 251 -0.14 12.84 5.74
CA THR A 251 0.17 14.28 5.84
C THR A 251 1.67 14.53 5.97
N LYS A 252 2.41 13.64 6.66
CA LYS A 252 3.87 13.74 6.79
C LYS A 252 4.62 13.41 5.51
N THR A 253 4.14 12.45 4.72
CA THR A 253 4.78 12.08 3.45
C THR A 253 4.42 13.03 2.31
N GLY A 254 3.37 13.85 2.47
CA GLY A 254 2.92 14.78 1.43
C GLY A 254 2.39 14.05 0.19
N GLY A 255 1.77 12.89 0.39
CA GLY A 255 1.19 12.08 -0.71
C GLY A 255 -0.02 12.75 -1.38
N ASP A 256 -0.75 12.00 -2.20
CA ASP A 256 -2.08 12.39 -2.71
C ASP A 256 -3.18 11.79 -1.80
N GLU A 257 -4.09 12.61 -1.28
CA GLU A 257 -5.10 12.20 -0.28
C GLU A 257 -6.29 11.55 -0.95
N GLU A 258 -6.48 11.83 -2.24
CA GLU A 258 -7.66 11.40 -2.98
C GLU A 258 -7.88 9.89 -2.84
N PRO A 259 -6.87 9.00 -3.02
CA PRO A 259 -7.12 7.57 -2.95
C PRO A 259 -7.50 7.09 -1.55
N PHE A 260 -6.99 7.76 -0.52
CA PHE A 260 -7.33 7.47 0.87
C PHE A 260 -8.77 7.92 1.18
N VAL A 261 -9.12 9.16 0.84
CA VAL A 261 -10.47 9.70 1.05
C VAL A 261 -11.51 8.89 0.26
N ALA A 262 -11.21 8.58 -1.00
CA ALA A 262 -12.08 7.78 -1.86
C ALA A 262 -12.24 6.34 -1.34
N MET A 263 -11.17 5.73 -0.81
CA MET A 263 -11.23 4.40 -0.20
C MET A 263 -12.16 4.38 1.01
N VAL A 264 -12.06 5.33 1.94
CA VAL A 264 -12.95 5.34 3.12
C VAL A 264 -14.39 5.65 2.72
N ALA A 265 -14.62 6.59 1.79
CA ALA A 265 -15.93 6.87 1.22
C ALA A 265 -16.55 5.60 0.59
N TYR A 266 -15.79 4.87 -0.20
CA TYR A 266 -16.21 3.60 -0.78
C TYR A 266 -16.60 2.58 0.28
N LEU A 267 -15.75 2.35 1.30
CA LEU A 267 -16.02 1.40 2.38
C LEU A 267 -17.27 1.78 3.19
N LEU A 268 -17.50 3.07 3.43
CA LEU A 268 -18.73 3.57 4.06
C LEU A 268 -19.95 3.24 3.22
N SER A 269 -19.93 3.59 1.93
CA SER A 269 -21.05 3.32 1.02
C SER A 269 -21.33 1.82 0.88
N ALA A 270 -20.29 0.99 0.78
CA ALA A 270 -20.39 -0.46 0.68
C ALA A 270 -20.98 -1.06 1.97
N SER A 271 -20.56 -0.57 3.13
CA SER A 271 -21.09 -1.04 4.42
C SER A 271 -22.56 -0.66 4.63
N LEU A 272 -22.98 0.53 4.21
CA LEU A 272 -24.38 1.00 4.30
C LEU A 272 -25.37 0.20 3.42
N ARG A 273 -24.87 -0.65 2.51
CA ARG A 273 -25.70 -1.66 1.83
C ARG A 273 -26.27 -2.70 2.79
N HIS A 274 -25.54 -2.99 3.86
CA HIS A 274 -25.83 -4.08 4.78
C HIS A 274 -26.17 -3.59 6.20
N LEU A 275 -25.47 -2.56 6.67
CA LEU A 275 -25.64 -1.96 7.99
C LEU A 275 -26.56 -0.75 7.92
N ASP A 276 -27.30 -0.49 8.99
CA ASP A 276 -28.03 0.77 9.13
C ASP A 276 -27.08 1.95 9.43
N ALA A 277 -27.60 3.16 9.25
CA ALA A 277 -26.79 4.36 9.47
C ALA A 277 -26.40 4.53 10.95
N THR A 278 -27.21 4.02 11.89
CA THR A 278 -26.92 4.13 13.32
C THR A 278 -25.71 3.28 13.70
N GLU A 279 -25.64 2.05 13.18
CA GLU A 279 -24.50 1.14 13.34
C GLU A 279 -23.21 1.77 12.79
N VAL A 280 -23.27 2.38 11.60
CA VAL A 280 -22.10 3.04 10.99
C VAL A 280 -21.68 4.29 11.76
N VAL A 281 -22.62 5.11 12.24
CA VAL A 281 -22.31 6.26 13.10
C VAL A 281 -21.65 5.82 14.39
N ASN A 282 -22.21 4.81 15.07
CA ASN A 282 -21.62 4.25 16.29
C ASN A 282 -20.20 3.75 16.05
N LEU A 283 -19.94 3.11 14.92
CA LEU A 283 -18.61 2.64 14.54
C LEU A 283 -17.62 3.81 14.37
N ILE A 284 -18.03 4.88 13.67
CA ILE A 284 -17.22 6.10 13.48
C ILE A 284 -16.91 6.74 14.84
N GLU A 285 -17.92 6.90 15.69
CA GLU A 285 -17.77 7.50 17.01
C GLU A 285 -16.85 6.69 17.92
N VAL A 286 -16.91 5.36 17.87
CA VAL A 286 -16.02 4.49 18.65
C VAL A 286 -14.60 4.56 18.12
N ALA A 287 -14.41 4.50 16.81
CA ALA A 287 -13.08 4.47 16.19
C ALA A 287 -12.31 5.79 16.32
N LEU A 288 -13.01 6.93 16.32
CA LEU A 288 -12.39 8.25 16.43
C LEU A 288 -12.24 8.75 17.88
N ARG A 289 -12.58 7.97 18.90
CA ARG A 289 -12.35 8.37 20.30
C ARG A 289 -10.86 8.53 20.61
N ALA A 290 -10.52 9.58 21.35
CA ALA A 290 -9.17 9.77 21.88
C ALA A 290 -8.88 8.82 23.06
N ALA A 291 -9.91 8.56 23.88
CA ALA A 291 -9.92 7.62 24.99
C ALA A 291 -11.36 7.07 25.20
N PRO A 292 -11.57 5.96 25.95
CA PRO A 292 -12.91 5.37 26.15
C PRO A 292 -13.98 6.36 26.61
N ASP A 293 -13.58 7.33 27.44
CA ASP A 293 -14.39 8.38 28.06
C ASP A 293 -14.18 9.78 27.48
N GLN A 294 -13.33 9.92 26.44
CA GLN A 294 -13.02 11.19 25.81
C GLN A 294 -13.40 11.17 24.32
N PRO A 295 -14.61 11.65 23.95
CA PRO A 295 -15.00 11.78 22.56
C PRO A 295 -14.12 12.81 21.85
N MET A 296 -13.90 12.60 20.55
CA MET A 296 -13.24 13.59 19.71
C MET A 296 -14.09 14.86 19.62
N SER A 297 -13.44 16.02 19.59
CA SER A 297 -14.16 17.28 19.41
C SER A 297 -14.85 17.32 18.04
N GLN A 298 -15.97 18.04 17.97
CA GLN A 298 -16.71 18.24 16.73
C GLN A 298 -15.82 18.81 15.61
N GLU A 299 -14.97 19.79 15.91
CA GLU A 299 -14.03 20.40 14.97
C GLU A 299 -13.03 19.39 14.38
N ASN A 300 -12.50 18.50 15.21
CA ASN A 300 -11.59 17.45 14.75
C ASN A 300 -12.33 16.42 13.89
N MET A 301 -13.56 16.04 14.27
CA MET A 301 -14.37 15.16 13.44
C MET A 301 -14.69 15.78 12.09
N ASP A 302 -15.06 17.07 12.05
CA ASP A 302 -15.32 17.80 10.81
C ASP A 302 -14.06 17.86 9.93
N TYR A 303 -12.88 18.08 10.52
CA TYR A 303 -11.60 18.05 9.81
C TYR A 303 -11.30 16.68 9.17
N PHE A 304 -11.51 15.59 9.91
CA PHE A 304 -11.19 14.25 9.43
C PHE A 304 -12.25 13.65 8.49
N LEU A 305 -13.53 13.84 8.80
CA LEU A 305 -14.64 13.24 8.06
C LEU A 305 -15.13 14.13 6.93
N GLY A 306 -14.94 15.45 7.00
CA GLY A 306 -15.41 16.40 5.98
C GLY A 306 -15.07 15.98 4.56
N PRO A 307 -13.78 15.74 4.22
CA PRO A 307 -13.40 15.30 2.88
C PRO A 307 -14.09 14.00 2.42
N ILE A 308 -14.34 13.08 3.35
CA ILE A 308 -14.98 11.78 3.07
C ILE A 308 -16.48 11.97 2.80
N LEU A 309 -17.15 12.79 3.61
CA LEU A 309 -18.57 13.11 3.46
C LEU A 309 -18.81 13.91 2.18
N ASP A 310 -17.92 14.86 1.86
CA ASP A 310 -17.95 15.63 0.62
C ASP A 310 -17.75 14.73 -0.61
N ARG A 311 -16.82 13.77 -0.54
CA ARG A 311 -16.62 12.79 -1.60
C ARG A 311 -17.86 11.92 -1.80
N LEU A 312 -18.40 11.34 -0.72
CA LEU A 312 -19.64 10.57 -0.75
C LEU A 312 -20.79 11.39 -1.35
N ASN A 313 -20.92 12.65 -0.96
CA ASN A 313 -21.99 13.54 -1.42
C ASN A 313 -21.85 13.81 -2.91
N THR A 314 -20.63 14.11 -3.36
CA THR A 314 -20.32 14.36 -4.77
C THR A 314 -20.67 13.14 -5.63
N ASP A 315 -20.24 11.95 -5.23
CA ASP A 315 -20.48 10.71 -5.98
C ASP A 315 -21.99 10.40 -6.05
N LEU A 316 -22.70 10.49 -4.92
CA LEU A 316 -24.12 10.14 -4.86
C LEU A 316 -25.03 11.17 -5.52
N THR A 317 -24.73 12.46 -5.39
CA THR A 317 -25.50 13.52 -6.07
C THR A 317 -25.35 13.42 -7.59
N LEU A 318 -24.15 13.10 -8.08
CA LEU A 318 -23.90 12.86 -9.50
C LEU A 318 -24.73 11.67 -10.01
N VAL A 319 -24.63 10.52 -9.35
CA VAL A 319 -25.35 9.29 -9.75
C VAL A 319 -26.87 9.47 -9.61
N CYS A 320 -27.33 10.12 -8.55
CA CYS A 320 -28.76 10.31 -8.33
C CYS A 320 -29.40 11.27 -9.33
N SER A 321 -28.69 12.31 -9.78
CA SER A 321 -29.26 13.31 -10.68
C SER A 321 -29.19 12.93 -12.16
N ALA A 322 -28.36 11.95 -12.52
CA ALA A 322 -28.11 11.49 -13.89
C ALA A 322 -29.38 11.11 -14.70
N ASP A 323 -30.33 10.46 -14.04
CA ASP A 323 -31.55 9.89 -14.61
C ASP A 323 -32.82 10.28 -13.82
N CYS A 324 -32.69 11.13 -12.80
CA CYS A 324 -33.82 11.52 -11.98
C CYS A 324 -34.64 12.63 -12.67
N PRO A 325 -35.94 12.42 -12.89
CA PRO A 325 -36.79 13.39 -13.59
C PRO A 325 -36.98 14.71 -12.83
N ARG A 326 -36.60 14.74 -11.53
CA ARG A 326 -36.57 15.96 -10.72
C ARG A 326 -35.48 16.94 -11.19
N PHE A 327 -34.47 16.50 -11.92
CA PHE A 327 -33.38 17.36 -12.36
C PHE A 327 -33.37 17.51 -13.89
N SER A 328 -33.18 18.74 -14.35
CA SER A 328 -33.01 19.01 -15.78
C SER A 328 -31.62 18.56 -16.22
N ARG A 329 -31.54 17.62 -17.18
CA ARG A 329 -30.27 17.20 -17.79
C ARG A 329 -29.51 18.37 -18.41
N ASP A 330 -30.21 19.35 -18.97
CA ASP A 330 -29.59 20.54 -19.55
C ASP A 330 -28.88 21.39 -18.49
N ASP A 331 -29.30 21.40 -17.23
CA ASP A 331 -28.65 22.22 -16.19
C ASP A 331 -27.58 21.44 -15.41
N SER A 332 -27.71 20.12 -15.27
CA SER A 332 -26.68 19.28 -14.66
C SER A 332 -25.50 19.00 -15.59
N LEU A 333 -25.69 19.14 -16.92
CA LEU A 333 -24.67 18.85 -17.95
C LEU A 333 -24.19 20.06 -18.77
N LYS A 334 -24.63 21.29 -18.47
CA LYS A 334 -24.23 22.50 -19.24
C LYS A 334 -22.74 22.86 -19.15
N GLY A 335 -22.05 22.52 -18.06
CA GLY A 335 -20.57 22.57 -17.98
C GLY A 335 -19.86 21.45 -18.75
N TRP A 336 -20.60 20.54 -19.37
CA TRP A 336 -20.11 19.27 -19.92
C TRP A 336 -20.34 19.16 -21.44
N GLN A 337 -20.80 20.23 -22.11
CA GLN A 337 -20.92 20.26 -23.59
C GLN A 337 -19.55 20.19 -24.30
N GLU A 338 -18.46 20.51 -23.61
CA GLU A 338 -17.09 20.28 -24.10
C GLU A 338 -16.42 19.05 -23.45
N ASP A 339 -17.03 18.41 -22.45
CA ASP A 339 -16.36 17.44 -21.58
C ASP A 339 -17.33 16.45 -20.87
N ASP A 340 -18.11 15.66 -21.63
CA ASP A 340 -19.12 14.71 -21.12
C ASP A 340 -18.55 13.64 -20.13
N PRO A 341 -19.01 13.57 -18.87
CA PRO A 341 -18.55 12.60 -17.87
C PRO A 341 -19.01 11.19 -18.18
N PHE A 342 -20.16 11.03 -18.82
CA PHE A 342 -20.64 9.72 -19.23
C PHE A 342 -19.72 9.21 -20.34
N ARG A 343 -19.33 10.05 -21.30
CA ARG A 343 -18.29 9.69 -22.27
C ARG A 343 -16.92 9.45 -21.65
N ARG A 344 -16.51 10.16 -20.60
CA ARG A 344 -15.23 9.92 -19.90
C ARG A 344 -15.21 8.65 -19.04
N TYR A 345 -16.32 8.36 -18.37
CA TYR A 345 -16.61 7.07 -17.75
C TYR A 345 -16.51 5.92 -18.77
N TRP A 346 -16.73 6.20 -20.06
CA TRP A 346 -16.45 5.24 -21.14
C TRP A 346 -15.09 5.47 -21.85
N SER A 347 -14.43 6.62 -21.70
CA SER A 347 -13.15 6.95 -22.37
C SER A 347 -11.92 6.47 -21.61
N ARG A 348 -12.08 6.03 -20.36
CA ARG A 348 -11.09 5.15 -19.70
C ARG A 348 -10.81 3.87 -20.50
N TYR A 349 -11.65 3.55 -21.49
CA TYR A 349 -11.45 2.49 -22.48
C TYR A 349 -10.90 2.97 -23.85
N GLY A 350 -10.40 4.20 -23.99
CA GLY A 350 -9.90 4.80 -25.25
C GLY A 350 -8.47 5.35 -25.19
N ARG A 351 -7.71 5.27 -26.30
CA ARG A 351 -6.23 5.44 -26.39
C ARG A 351 -5.63 6.85 -26.15
N ARG A 352 -6.41 7.92 -25.93
CA ARG A 352 -5.89 9.29 -25.73
C ARG A 352 -6.80 10.06 -24.76
N GLY A 353 -6.33 10.33 -23.53
CA GLY A 353 -7.07 11.04 -22.48
C GLY A 353 -7.20 12.55 -22.72
N THR A 354 -8.03 13.22 -21.91
CA THR A 354 -8.38 14.66 -22.02
C THR A 354 -8.24 15.40 -20.68
N ALA A 355 -7.85 16.69 -20.70
CA ALA A 355 -7.53 17.53 -19.54
C ALA A 355 -8.76 18.14 -18.82
N ARG A 356 -8.63 18.55 -17.53
CA ARG A 356 -9.73 19.10 -16.70
C ARG A 356 -9.85 20.64 -16.81
N PRO A 357 -11.06 21.23 -17.01
CA PRO A 357 -11.31 22.66 -16.84
C PRO A 357 -11.66 23.03 -15.37
N GLY A 358 -11.42 24.30 -14.99
CA GLY A 358 -11.60 24.83 -13.63
C GLY A 358 -13.06 24.99 -13.17
N GLN A 359 -13.27 25.22 -11.86
CA GLN A 359 -14.58 25.25 -11.16
C GLN A 359 -15.64 26.09 -11.88
N VAL A 360 -16.67 25.42 -12.41
CA VAL A 360 -17.87 26.04 -12.99
C VAL A 360 -18.96 26.11 -11.93
N ILE A 361 -19.46 27.31 -11.64
CA ILE A 361 -20.64 27.50 -10.79
C ILE A 361 -21.87 27.07 -11.60
N ASN A 362 -22.45 25.92 -11.27
CA ASN A 362 -23.64 25.39 -11.94
C ASN A 362 -24.92 25.79 -11.18
N ALA A 363 -25.86 26.43 -11.88
CA ALA A 363 -27.21 26.63 -11.38
C ALA A 363 -28.03 25.35 -11.58
N ARG A 364 -28.67 24.84 -10.53
CA ARG A 364 -29.48 23.61 -10.58
C ARG A 364 -30.97 23.93 -10.45
N LEU A 365 -31.78 23.42 -11.38
CA LEU A 365 -33.24 23.45 -11.29
C LEU A 365 -33.78 22.09 -10.82
N GLU A 366 -34.53 22.10 -9.72
CA GLU A 366 -35.24 20.94 -9.18
C GLU A 366 -36.74 21.06 -9.42
N ARG A 367 -37.35 20.03 -10.00
CA ARG A 367 -38.80 19.88 -10.19
C ARG A 367 -39.39 19.09 -9.03
N THR A 368 -39.87 19.78 -8.00
CA THR A 368 -40.37 19.14 -6.77
C THR A 368 -41.64 18.31 -6.96
N ASN A 369 -42.38 18.59 -8.04
CA ASN A 369 -43.58 17.85 -8.43
C ASN A 369 -43.30 16.49 -9.10
N GLN A 370 -42.04 16.17 -9.41
CA GLN A 370 -41.67 14.87 -9.98
C GLN A 370 -41.31 13.88 -8.86
N PRO A 371 -41.67 12.60 -8.99
CA PRO A 371 -41.32 11.58 -8.00
C PRO A 371 -39.80 11.34 -7.98
N CYS A 372 -39.28 10.89 -6.84
CA CYS A 372 -37.91 10.43 -6.73
C CYS A 372 -37.74 9.12 -7.54
N VAL A 373 -36.73 9.06 -8.42
CA VAL A 373 -36.49 7.88 -9.28
C VAL A 373 -36.19 6.60 -8.49
N ILE A 374 -35.57 6.72 -7.31
CA ILE A 374 -35.27 5.60 -6.41
C ILE A 374 -36.40 5.31 -5.41
N GLY A 375 -37.57 5.96 -5.55
CA GLY A 375 -38.75 5.64 -4.75
C GLY A 375 -38.76 6.21 -3.32
N ILE A 376 -37.87 7.14 -2.97
CA ILE A 376 -38.00 7.89 -1.70
C ILE A 376 -39.29 8.70 -1.77
N GLY A 377 -40.22 8.45 -0.83
CA GLY A 377 -41.47 9.18 -0.70
C GLY A 377 -41.18 10.63 -0.31
N LEU A 378 -41.32 11.54 -1.27
CA LEU A 378 -41.20 12.99 -1.07
C LEU A 378 -42.57 13.63 -1.30
N SER A 379 -42.96 14.56 -0.46
CA SER A 379 -44.13 15.42 -0.73
C SER A 379 -43.83 16.41 -1.86
N ALA A 380 -44.88 17.03 -2.44
CA ALA A 380 -44.75 17.92 -3.60
C ALA A 380 -43.90 19.18 -3.33
N ASP A 381 -43.74 19.55 -2.06
CA ASP A 381 -42.97 20.71 -1.60
C ASP A 381 -41.60 20.32 -0.99
N GLU A 382 -41.36 19.03 -0.77
CA GLU A 382 -40.09 18.55 -0.25
C GLU A 382 -39.00 18.59 -1.32
N ARG A 383 -37.82 19.07 -0.94
CA ARG A 383 -36.60 18.98 -1.76
C ARG A 383 -36.04 17.56 -1.73
N CYS A 384 -35.25 17.22 -2.74
CA CYS A 384 -34.53 15.96 -2.80
C CYS A 384 -33.60 15.81 -1.59
N ARG A 385 -33.77 14.72 -0.82
CA ARG A 385 -33.06 14.54 0.46
C ARG A 385 -31.53 14.55 0.34
N ILE A 386 -30.95 13.98 -0.72
CA ILE A 386 -29.49 14.01 -0.92
C ILE A 386 -28.95 15.44 -1.06
N TYR A 387 -29.78 16.38 -1.52
CA TYR A 387 -29.39 17.79 -1.67
C TYR A 387 -29.91 18.69 -0.54
N ALA A 388 -30.87 18.20 0.24
CA ALA A 388 -31.44 18.94 1.37
C ALA A 388 -30.72 18.63 2.68
N THR A 389 -30.11 17.45 2.79
CA THR A 389 -29.31 17.05 3.94
C THR A 389 -27.86 17.46 3.71
N ASP A 390 -27.36 18.32 4.59
CA ASP A 390 -25.99 18.82 4.56
C ASP A 390 -25.01 17.71 5.00
N PRO A 391 -23.95 17.40 4.22
CA PRO A 391 -23.00 16.32 4.51
C PRO A 391 -21.98 16.71 5.60
N THR A 392 -22.46 17.18 6.75
CA THR A 392 -21.62 17.60 7.89
C THR A 392 -21.71 16.59 9.03
N VAL A 393 -20.70 16.57 9.91
CA VAL A 393 -20.68 15.62 11.04
C VAL A 393 -21.85 15.88 11.98
N LYS A 394 -22.28 17.13 12.15
CA LYS A 394 -23.49 17.48 12.92
C LYS A 394 -24.75 16.77 12.40
N ASN A 395 -24.81 16.50 11.11
CA ASN A 395 -25.93 15.84 10.45
C ASN A 395 -25.58 14.40 9.99
N LEU A 396 -24.55 13.79 10.58
CA LEU A 396 -23.99 12.53 10.11
C LEU A 396 -25.05 11.42 10.01
N LEU A 397 -25.83 11.20 11.06
CA LEU A 397 -26.86 10.15 11.06
C LEU A 397 -27.95 10.40 9.98
N PRO A 398 -28.64 11.56 9.94
CA PRO A 398 -29.60 11.86 8.87
C PRO A 398 -28.99 11.78 7.46
N TYR A 399 -27.73 12.16 7.31
CA TYR A 399 -27.03 12.10 6.03
C TYR A 399 -26.76 10.65 5.61
N LEU A 400 -26.17 9.84 6.49
CA LEU A 400 -25.89 8.43 6.21
C LEU A 400 -27.18 7.61 6.01
N ASP A 401 -28.30 7.99 6.64
CA ASP A 401 -29.62 7.41 6.33
C ASP A 401 -30.03 7.64 4.88
N VAL A 402 -29.80 8.85 4.35
CA VAL A 402 -30.05 9.17 2.95
C VAL A 402 -29.10 8.38 2.04
N VAL A 403 -27.81 8.31 2.39
CA VAL A 403 -26.83 7.50 1.65
C VAL A 403 -27.26 6.04 1.60
N ALA A 404 -27.62 5.44 2.74
CA ALA A 404 -28.08 4.05 2.82
C ALA A 404 -29.30 3.82 1.94
N ALA A 405 -30.30 4.72 1.98
CA ALA A 405 -31.48 4.64 1.14
C ALA A 405 -31.13 4.67 -0.35
N VAL A 406 -30.22 5.56 -0.76
CA VAL A 406 -29.76 5.67 -2.15
C VAL A 406 -29.03 4.40 -2.59
N VAL A 407 -28.01 3.97 -1.83
CA VAL A 407 -27.16 2.86 -2.23
C VAL A 407 -27.96 1.55 -2.29
N ARG A 408 -28.85 1.30 -1.34
CA ARG A 408 -29.69 0.09 -1.34
C ARG A 408 -30.70 0.08 -2.48
N ALA A 409 -31.22 1.24 -2.88
CA ALA A 409 -32.13 1.33 -4.02
C ALA A 409 -31.42 1.16 -5.37
N ARG A 410 -30.18 1.68 -5.50
CA ARG A 410 -29.39 1.61 -6.74
C ARG A 410 -28.64 0.30 -6.92
N SER A 411 -28.24 -0.34 -5.82
CA SER A 411 -27.46 -1.58 -5.81
C SER A 411 -28.06 -2.58 -4.82
N PRO A 412 -29.30 -3.05 -5.07
CA PRO A 412 -29.99 -3.95 -4.16
C PRO A 412 -29.19 -5.23 -3.95
N LEU A 413 -29.21 -5.75 -2.73
CA LEU A 413 -28.64 -7.06 -2.46
C LEU A 413 -29.41 -8.13 -3.26
N PRO A 414 -28.72 -9.11 -3.85
CA PRO A 414 -29.38 -10.22 -4.51
C PRO A 414 -30.28 -10.93 -3.50
N ARG A 415 -31.51 -11.22 -3.92
CA ARG A 415 -32.46 -11.98 -3.11
C ARG A 415 -31.85 -13.36 -2.85
N ARG A 416 -31.56 -13.69 -1.58
CA ARG A 416 -31.23 -15.06 -1.18
C ARG A 416 -32.32 -15.97 -1.74
N LYS A 417 -31.96 -16.89 -2.63
CA LYS A 417 -32.88 -17.94 -3.07
C LYS A 417 -33.23 -18.74 -1.82
N ASN A 418 -34.51 -18.90 -1.51
CA ASN A 418 -35.02 -19.71 -0.39
C ASN A 418 -34.73 -21.22 -0.51
N SER A 419 -33.66 -21.63 -1.20
CA SER A 419 -33.38 -23.05 -1.49
C SER A 419 -32.53 -23.76 -0.44
N ASP A 420 -31.93 -23.06 0.53
CA ASP A 420 -30.98 -23.68 1.47
C ASP A 420 -31.52 -23.74 2.92
N ILE A 421 -32.85 -23.77 3.07
CA ILE A 421 -33.50 -24.23 4.31
C ILE A 421 -34.22 -25.54 3.99
N VAL A 422 -33.45 -26.63 3.94
CA VAL A 422 -33.91 -28.00 4.22
C VAL A 422 -32.84 -28.69 5.05
#